data_AF-T0RXE2-F1
#
_entry.id   AF-T0RXE2-F1
#
_cell.length_a   1.000
_cell.length_b   1.000
_cell.length_c   1.000
_cell.angle_alpha   90.00
_cell.angle_beta   90.00
_cell.angle_gamma   90.00
#
_symmetry.space_group_name_H-M   'P 1'
#
loop_
_entity.id
_entity.type
_entity.pdbx_description
1 polymer ?
#
loop_
_entity_poly.entity_id
_entity_poly.type
_entity_poly.pdbx_seq_one_letter_code
_entity_poly.pdbx_strand_id
1 'polypeptide(L)'
;MLKYLILLFTTTKLFAGILIQDDSLYLSNNERERLSLQIQKAQNFYNSILDNSEDITILINPQSCLRTGYDYEGHRLRFCDNKKTIKAGTRSEDIINHEVFHYLYCGQFPHFCKGELMKKENHVGLLEGIADYFSYLLNPDSYFGENFYHEFNYLRAYQNKLCFNLVPSHHLKGNALTGSLLRLNFNQSRLRDFLTTLDVKKLNEDSCYKELSKPLFIALDRKQATRYWINSDDKLEFKSSLSNQVNIHPISNSKLFNISISRNTITFKPKSNAKGFEKIEVHLKDGSDTIGIARFYIGIKK
;
A
#
# COMPACT_ATOMS: atom_id res chain seq x y z
N MET A 1 -24.85 -62.61 -5.07
CA MET A 1 -25.14 -61.47 -4.16
C MET A 1 -23.92 -60.57 -4.11
N LEU A 2 -23.93 -59.50 -4.91
CA LEU A 2 -22.85 -58.52 -4.99
C LEU A 2 -23.13 -57.44 -3.93
N LYS A 3 -22.36 -57.44 -2.83
CA LYS A 3 -22.43 -56.38 -1.81
C LYS A 3 -21.49 -55.26 -2.24
N TYR A 4 -22.06 -54.15 -2.72
CA TYR A 4 -21.33 -52.91 -2.96
C TYR A 4 -20.88 -52.32 -1.62
N LEU A 5 -19.57 -52.30 -1.40
CA LEU A 5 -18.92 -51.50 -0.38
C LEU A 5 -18.79 -50.08 -0.95
N ILE A 6 -19.72 -49.19 -0.61
CA ILE A 6 -19.58 -47.75 -0.90
C ILE A 6 -18.54 -47.22 0.07
N LEU A 7 -17.29 -47.12 -0.39
CA LEU A 7 -16.28 -46.28 0.28
C LEU A 7 -16.70 -44.82 0.05
N LEU A 8 -17.39 -44.26 1.03
CA LEU A 8 -17.47 -42.81 1.20
C LEU A 8 -16.05 -42.32 1.54
N PHE A 9 -15.32 -41.88 0.52
CA PHE A 9 -14.16 -41.01 0.71
C PHE A 9 -14.67 -39.68 1.24
N THR A 10 -14.84 -39.58 2.57
CA THR A 10 -14.80 -38.28 3.22
C THR A 10 -13.37 -37.78 3.04
N THR A 11 -13.16 -36.91 2.07
CA THR A 11 -11.94 -36.12 1.97
C THR A 11 -11.86 -35.26 3.23
N THR A 12 -11.18 -35.77 4.25
CA THR A 12 -10.68 -34.91 5.33
C THR A 12 -9.70 -33.96 4.66
N LYS A 13 -10.16 -32.73 4.33
CA LYS A 13 -9.24 -31.63 4.01
C LYS A 13 -8.26 -31.60 5.19
N LEU A 14 -6.99 -31.95 4.95
CA LEU A 14 -5.94 -31.71 5.92
C LEU A 14 -5.99 -30.21 6.23
N PHE A 15 -6.25 -29.87 7.49
CA PHE A 15 -6.24 -28.49 7.92
C PHE A 15 -4.82 -27.98 7.82
N ALA A 16 -4.63 -26.86 7.11
CA ALA A 16 -3.35 -26.18 7.09
C ALA A 16 -2.91 -25.81 8.51
N GLY A 17 -1.65 -26.08 8.83
CA GLY A 17 -1.05 -25.83 10.14
C GLY A 17 -0.51 -24.42 10.29
N ILE A 18 -0.38 -23.97 11.53
CA ILE A 18 0.32 -22.74 11.90
C ILE A 18 1.50 -23.11 12.80
N LEU A 19 2.71 -22.81 12.35
CA LEU A 19 3.95 -23.04 13.10
C LEU A 19 4.51 -21.71 13.61
N ILE A 20 4.43 -21.47 14.92
CA ILE A 20 5.00 -20.27 15.56
C ILE A 20 6.32 -20.64 16.25
N GLN A 21 7.44 -20.21 15.65
CA GLN A 21 8.77 -20.29 16.24
C GLN A 21 9.05 -19.01 17.04
N ASP A 22 9.25 -19.17 18.35
CA ASP A 22 9.51 -18.07 19.28
C ASP A 22 10.55 -18.53 20.29
N ASP A 23 11.79 -18.62 19.82
CA ASP A 23 12.91 -19.23 20.54
C ASP A 23 13.29 -18.47 21.82
N SER A 24 12.86 -17.20 21.93
CA SER A 24 13.12 -16.34 23.09
C SER A 24 11.99 -16.32 24.12
N LEU A 25 10.90 -17.07 23.89
CA LEU A 25 9.67 -16.99 24.70
C LEU A 25 9.16 -15.53 24.82
N TYR A 26 9.26 -14.79 23.71
CA TYR A 26 8.92 -13.37 23.64
C TYR A 26 7.42 -13.13 23.89
N LEU A 27 6.58 -14.06 23.42
CA LEU A 27 5.14 -14.04 23.63
C LEU A 27 4.76 -14.88 24.85
N SER A 28 3.89 -14.33 25.68
CA SER A 28 3.13 -15.12 26.65
C SER A 28 2.22 -16.15 25.94
N ASN A 29 1.76 -17.17 26.67
CA ASN A 29 0.84 -18.17 26.11
C ASN A 29 -0.42 -17.54 25.53
N ASN A 30 -1.02 -16.58 26.23
CA ASN A 30 -2.22 -15.88 25.76
C ASN A 30 -1.94 -15.04 24.48
N GLU A 31 -0.77 -14.40 24.40
CA GLU A 31 -0.37 -13.66 23.20
C GLU A 31 -0.15 -14.58 22.00
N ARG A 32 0.46 -15.76 22.22
CA ARG A 32 0.65 -16.79 21.20
C ARG A 32 -0.68 -17.35 20.70
N GLU A 33 -1.60 -17.65 21.61
CA GLU A 33 -2.93 -18.14 21.28
C GLU A 33 -3.72 -17.11 20.46
N ARG A 34 -3.74 -15.85 20.90
CA ARG A 34 -4.40 -14.76 20.16
C ARG A 34 -3.81 -14.60 18.76
N LEU A 35 -2.48 -14.62 18.63
CA LEU A 35 -1.81 -14.56 17.33
C LEU A 35 -2.24 -15.74 16.43
N SER A 36 -2.19 -16.97 16.95
CA SER A 36 -2.61 -18.16 16.22
C SER A 36 -4.07 -18.09 15.75
N LEU A 37 -4.99 -17.64 16.62
CA LEU A 37 -6.40 -17.49 16.28
C LEU A 37 -6.60 -16.44 15.18
N GLN A 38 -5.88 -15.32 15.23
CA GLN A 38 -5.98 -14.28 14.21
C GLN A 38 -5.48 -14.76 12.85
N ILE A 39 -4.35 -15.47 12.82
CA ILE A 39 -3.81 -16.05 11.58
C ILE A 39 -4.77 -17.10 11.02
N GLN A 40 -5.34 -17.95 11.87
CA GLN A 40 -6.32 -18.94 11.44
C GLN A 40 -7.57 -18.27 10.85
N LYS A 41 -8.05 -17.19 11.46
CA LYS A 41 -9.17 -16.38 10.94
C LYS A 41 -8.83 -15.82 9.55
N ALA A 42 -7.64 -15.24 9.39
CA ALA A 42 -7.17 -14.70 8.12
C ALA A 42 -7.03 -15.80 7.04
N GLN A 43 -6.41 -16.93 7.37
CA GLN A 43 -6.25 -18.05 6.46
C GLN A 43 -7.60 -18.65 6.04
N ASN A 44 -8.53 -18.85 6.97
CA ASN A 44 -9.88 -19.32 6.66
C ASN A 44 -10.63 -18.36 5.73
N PHE A 45 -10.50 -17.05 5.98
CA PHE A 45 -11.09 -16.05 5.10
C PHE A 45 -10.45 -16.07 3.71
N TYR A 46 -9.13 -16.12 3.61
CA TYR A 46 -8.43 -16.28 2.33
C TYR A 46 -8.93 -17.53 1.59
N ASN A 47 -9.05 -18.67 2.27
CA ASN A 47 -9.53 -19.92 1.70
C ASN A 47 -10.97 -19.87 1.19
N SER A 48 -11.81 -18.99 1.74
CA SER A 48 -13.13 -18.73 1.19
C SER A 48 -13.08 -17.95 -0.14
N ILE A 49 -12.01 -17.20 -0.40
CA ILE A 49 -11.77 -16.44 -1.64
C ILE A 49 -10.99 -17.28 -2.66
N LEU A 50 -9.94 -17.96 -2.24
CA LEU A 50 -9.04 -18.76 -3.07
C LEU A 50 -8.64 -19.97 -2.26
N ASP A 51 -8.97 -21.18 -2.72
CA ASP A 51 -8.56 -22.40 -2.02
C ASP A 51 -7.02 -22.45 -1.93
N ASN A 52 -6.49 -22.47 -0.71
CA ASN A 52 -5.09 -22.63 -0.38
C ASN A 52 -4.98 -23.58 0.84
N SER A 53 -3.98 -24.45 0.84
CA SER A 53 -3.75 -25.43 1.91
C SER A 53 -2.32 -25.36 2.44
N GLU A 54 -1.65 -24.22 2.29
CA GLU A 54 -0.27 -24.00 2.73
C GLU A 54 -0.24 -23.77 4.24
N ASP A 55 0.65 -24.50 4.91
CA ASP A 55 0.98 -24.23 6.30
C ASP A 55 1.66 -22.86 6.41
N ILE A 56 1.38 -22.12 7.48
CA ILE A 56 1.97 -20.80 7.72
C ILE A 56 3.08 -20.91 8.77
N THR A 57 4.31 -20.57 8.37
CA THR A 57 5.45 -20.46 9.30
C THR A 57 5.63 -19.02 9.77
N ILE A 58 5.72 -18.82 11.08
CA ILE A 58 5.89 -17.52 11.72
C ILE A 58 7.12 -17.55 12.62
N LEU A 59 7.98 -16.56 12.46
CA LEU A 59 9.12 -16.30 13.32
C LEU A 59 8.84 -15.08 14.19
N ILE A 60 8.92 -15.26 15.51
CA ILE A 60 8.83 -14.18 16.48
C ILE A 60 10.23 -13.80 16.91
N ASN A 61 10.58 -12.53 16.66
CA ASN A 61 11.86 -11.93 17.02
C ASN A 61 13.10 -12.81 16.72
N PRO A 62 13.23 -13.40 15.52
CA PRO A 62 14.39 -14.22 15.17
C PRO A 62 15.69 -13.41 15.23
N GLN A 63 16.83 -14.10 15.33
CA GLN A 63 18.13 -13.43 15.17
C GLN A 63 18.21 -12.70 13.83
N SER A 64 18.74 -11.48 13.82
CA SER A 64 18.85 -10.62 12.63
C SER A 64 17.50 -10.24 12.00
N CYS A 65 16.48 -10.00 12.83
CA CYS A 65 15.19 -9.48 12.38
C CYS A 65 15.24 -7.96 12.18
N LEU A 66 15.13 -7.50 10.92
CA LEU A 66 15.19 -6.06 10.59
C LEU A 66 13.83 -5.39 10.50
N ARG A 67 12.80 -6.09 10.02
CA ARG A 67 11.46 -5.55 9.80
C ARG A 67 10.39 -6.63 9.91
N THR A 68 9.27 -6.28 10.53
CA THR A 68 8.05 -7.09 10.47
C THR A 68 7.58 -7.18 9.02
N GLY A 69 7.21 -8.39 8.60
CA GLY A 69 6.54 -8.64 7.34
C GLY A 69 6.78 -10.03 6.76
N TYR A 70 6.24 -10.25 5.57
CA TYR A 70 6.47 -11.47 4.81
C TYR A 70 7.89 -11.54 4.23
N ASP A 71 8.66 -12.55 4.65
CA ASP A 71 9.93 -12.93 4.06
C ASP A 71 9.69 -13.85 2.87
N TYR A 72 9.78 -13.24 1.70
CA TYR A 72 9.49 -13.88 0.43
C TYR A 72 10.46 -15.02 0.08
N GLU A 73 11.75 -14.88 0.41
CA GLU A 73 12.76 -15.92 0.10
C GLU A 73 12.65 -17.11 1.04
N GLY A 74 12.44 -16.84 2.33
CA GLY A 74 12.28 -17.87 3.35
C GLY A 74 10.87 -18.42 3.47
N HIS A 75 9.92 -17.91 2.68
CA HIS A 75 8.49 -18.23 2.72
C HIS A 75 7.96 -18.33 4.16
N ARG A 76 8.05 -17.21 4.90
CA ARG A 76 7.71 -17.14 6.33
C ARG A 76 7.31 -15.73 6.73
N LEU A 77 6.43 -15.64 7.72
CA LEU A 77 6.14 -14.38 8.38
C LEU A 77 7.20 -14.09 9.43
N ARG A 78 7.69 -12.86 9.49
CA ARG A 78 8.60 -12.41 10.55
C ARG A 78 7.96 -11.26 11.31
N PHE A 79 7.91 -11.37 12.63
CA PHE A 79 7.54 -10.25 13.51
C PHE A 79 8.78 -9.83 14.28
N CYS A 80 9.31 -8.63 14.00
CA CYS A 80 10.56 -8.15 14.56
C CYS A 80 10.35 -7.15 15.68
N ASP A 81 10.95 -7.42 16.84
CA ASP A 81 10.96 -6.46 17.93
C ASP A 81 11.94 -5.32 17.61
N ASN A 82 11.48 -4.08 17.76
CA ASN A 82 12.33 -2.91 17.67
C ASN A 82 11.74 -1.75 18.48
N LYS A 83 12.53 -0.69 18.70
CA LYS A 83 12.13 0.45 19.54
C LYS A 83 10.86 1.18 19.08
N LYS A 84 10.45 1.01 17.82
CA LYS A 84 9.28 1.69 17.26
C LYS A 84 8.04 0.83 17.33
N THR A 85 8.17 -0.50 17.16
CA THR A 85 7.03 -1.41 17.04
C THR A 85 6.55 -1.90 18.40
N ILE A 86 5.24 -1.86 18.60
CA ILE A 86 4.61 -2.40 19.80
C ILE A 86 4.59 -3.92 19.67
N LYS A 87 5.30 -4.61 20.57
CA LYS A 87 5.32 -6.09 20.65
C LYS A 87 5.59 -6.76 19.29
N ALA A 88 6.64 -6.31 18.61
CA ALA A 88 7.03 -6.79 17.28
C ALA A 88 5.93 -6.63 16.19
N GLY A 89 4.89 -5.84 16.45
CA GLY A 89 3.72 -5.67 15.59
C GLY A 89 2.61 -6.70 15.80
N THR A 90 2.82 -7.71 16.65
CA THR A 90 1.83 -8.76 16.91
C THR A 90 0.55 -8.25 17.58
N ARG A 91 0.53 -7.02 18.12
CA ARG A 91 -0.67 -6.41 18.70
C ARG A 91 -1.59 -5.72 17.70
N SER A 92 -1.14 -5.52 16.46
CA SER A 92 -1.99 -4.98 15.40
C SER A 92 -2.61 -6.12 14.61
N GLU A 93 -3.93 -6.27 14.70
CA GLU A 93 -4.66 -7.30 13.94
C GLU A 93 -4.57 -7.06 12.43
N ASP A 94 -4.64 -5.81 11.99
CA ASP A 94 -4.58 -5.49 10.56
C ASP A 94 -3.20 -5.78 9.98
N ILE A 95 -2.12 -5.52 10.73
CA ILE A 95 -0.78 -5.87 10.29
C ILE A 95 -0.63 -7.40 10.20
N ILE A 96 -1.17 -8.15 11.17
CA ILE A 96 -1.16 -9.62 11.06
C ILE A 96 -1.91 -10.07 9.80
N ASN A 97 -3.12 -9.56 9.58
CA ASN A 97 -3.95 -9.94 8.42
C ASN A 97 -3.28 -9.58 7.09
N HIS A 98 -2.67 -8.39 7.02
CA HIS A 98 -1.97 -7.87 5.85
C HIS A 98 -0.79 -8.78 5.47
N GLU A 99 0.03 -9.15 6.46
CA GLU A 99 1.18 -10.00 6.19
C GLU A 99 0.77 -11.45 5.87
N VAL A 100 -0.27 -11.97 6.54
CA VAL A 100 -0.85 -13.28 6.19
C VAL A 100 -1.36 -13.30 4.75
N PHE A 101 -2.00 -12.23 4.29
CA PHE A 101 -2.39 -12.12 2.87
C PHE A 101 -1.17 -12.21 1.96
N HIS A 102 -0.10 -11.47 2.24
CA HIS A 102 1.11 -11.55 1.44
C HIS A 102 1.70 -12.96 1.41
N TYR A 103 1.75 -13.64 2.54
CA TYR A 103 2.21 -15.03 2.62
C TYR A 103 1.41 -15.94 1.69
N LEU A 104 0.09 -15.98 1.87
CA LEU A 104 -0.80 -16.90 1.15
C LEU A 104 -0.88 -16.56 -0.35
N TYR A 105 -1.03 -15.29 -0.67
CA TYR A 105 -1.17 -14.84 -2.06
C TYR A 105 0.12 -15.05 -2.85
N CYS A 106 1.26 -14.70 -2.27
CA CYS A 106 2.54 -14.84 -2.95
C CYS A 106 3.10 -16.27 -2.92
N GLY A 107 2.65 -17.12 -2.00
CA GLY A 107 2.87 -18.57 -2.03
C GLY A 107 2.13 -19.20 -3.21
N GLN A 108 0.84 -18.88 -3.35
CA GLN A 108 -0.01 -19.39 -4.43
C GLN A 108 0.32 -18.80 -5.82
N PHE A 109 0.64 -17.51 -5.90
CA PHE A 109 0.93 -16.79 -7.15
C PHE A 109 2.32 -16.12 -7.12
N PRO A 110 3.42 -16.91 -7.07
CA PRO A 110 4.76 -16.37 -6.87
C PRO A 110 5.24 -15.48 -8.03
N HIS A 111 4.68 -15.64 -9.23
CA HIS A 111 5.02 -14.81 -10.39
C HIS A 111 4.56 -13.35 -10.23
N PHE A 112 3.55 -13.07 -9.40
CA PHE A 112 3.16 -11.70 -9.07
C PHE A 112 4.04 -11.09 -7.98
N CYS A 113 4.81 -11.88 -7.22
CA CYS A 113 5.60 -11.37 -6.10
C CYS A 113 7.12 -11.46 -6.32
N LYS A 114 7.56 -11.69 -7.57
CA LYS A 114 8.98 -11.80 -7.97
C LYS A 114 9.33 -10.92 -9.16
N GLY A 115 10.63 -10.68 -9.32
CA GLY A 115 11.23 -10.19 -10.56
C GLY A 115 10.88 -8.74 -10.92
N GLU A 116 10.81 -8.44 -12.22
CA GLU A 116 10.61 -7.07 -12.73
C GLU A 116 9.28 -6.44 -12.31
N LEU A 117 8.26 -7.24 -11.99
CA LEU A 117 6.98 -6.71 -11.51
C LEU A 117 7.13 -6.00 -10.16
N MET A 118 7.93 -6.56 -9.25
CA MET A 118 8.18 -5.96 -7.93
C MET A 118 9.05 -4.69 -7.98
N LYS A 119 9.61 -4.34 -9.15
CA LYS A 119 10.27 -3.05 -9.37
C LYS A 119 9.30 -1.94 -9.82
N LYS A 120 8.04 -2.28 -10.12
CA LYS A 120 7.03 -1.34 -10.59
C LYS A 120 6.18 -0.84 -9.42
N GLU A 121 6.28 0.45 -9.10
CA GLU A 121 5.50 1.11 -8.03
C GLU A 121 3.99 0.84 -8.10
N ASN A 122 3.43 0.80 -9.31
CA ASN A 122 2.01 0.46 -9.49
C ASN A 122 1.71 -0.96 -9.04
N HIS A 123 2.52 -1.93 -9.44
CA HIS A 123 2.31 -3.34 -9.10
C HIS A 123 2.43 -3.59 -7.60
N VAL A 124 3.49 -3.05 -6.98
CA VAL A 124 3.67 -3.12 -5.52
C VAL A 124 2.50 -2.45 -4.81
N GLY A 125 2.08 -1.27 -5.28
CA GLY A 125 0.93 -0.56 -4.72
C GLY A 125 -0.37 -1.35 -4.81
N LEU A 126 -0.59 -2.14 -5.87
CA LEU A 126 -1.75 -3.03 -5.95
C LEU A 126 -1.69 -4.10 -4.87
N LEU A 127 -0.57 -4.80 -4.72
CA LEU A 127 -0.42 -5.86 -3.72
C LEU A 127 -0.65 -5.33 -2.29
N GLU A 128 -0.02 -4.20 -1.95
CA GLU A 128 -0.16 -3.55 -0.64
C GLU A 128 -1.60 -3.13 -0.38
N GLY A 129 -2.27 -2.52 -1.36
CA GLY A 129 -3.65 -2.05 -1.21
C GLY A 129 -4.67 -3.19 -1.09
N ILE A 130 -4.43 -4.32 -1.76
CA ILE A 130 -5.26 -5.51 -1.60
C ILE A 130 -5.03 -6.15 -0.24
N ALA A 131 -3.79 -6.21 0.25
CA ALA A 131 -3.49 -6.71 1.60
C ALA A 131 -4.18 -5.87 2.69
N ASP A 132 -4.19 -4.54 2.53
CA ASP A 132 -4.96 -3.64 3.39
C ASP A 132 -6.47 -3.90 3.30
N TYR A 133 -7.00 -4.02 2.08
CA TYR A 133 -8.43 -4.28 1.86
C TYR A 133 -8.85 -5.63 2.45
N PHE A 134 -8.04 -6.66 2.28
CA PHE A 134 -8.22 -7.97 2.90
C PHE A 134 -8.28 -7.86 4.44
N SER A 135 -7.39 -7.04 5.01
CA SER A 135 -7.37 -6.78 6.45
C SER A 135 -8.67 -6.08 6.92
N TYR A 136 -9.15 -5.08 6.16
CA TYR A 136 -10.41 -4.41 6.44
C TYR A 136 -11.60 -5.39 6.38
N LEU A 137 -11.63 -6.32 5.42
CA LEU A 137 -12.72 -7.29 5.32
C LEU A 137 -12.79 -8.21 6.55
N LEU A 138 -11.66 -8.48 7.19
CA LEU A 138 -11.56 -9.28 8.42
C LEU A 138 -11.88 -8.49 9.69
N ASN A 139 -11.54 -7.21 9.71
CA ASN A 139 -11.74 -6.29 10.83
C ASN A 139 -12.17 -4.91 10.30
N PRO A 140 -13.47 -4.68 10.01
CA PRO A 140 -13.92 -3.41 9.45
C PRO A 140 -13.88 -2.29 10.48
N ASP A 141 -12.99 -1.32 10.29
CA ASP A 141 -12.88 -0.10 11.09
C ASP A 141 -12.45 1.10 10.21
N SER A 142 -12.04 2.20 10.85
CA SER A 142 -11.70 3.45 10.15
C SER A 142 -10.23 3.54 9.75
N TYR A 143 -9.34 2.86 10.47
CA TYR A 143 -7.90 3.03 10.31
C TYR A 143 -7.19 1.68 10.24
N PHE A 144 -5.98 1.71 9.69
CA PHE A 144 -5.13 0.54 9.53
C PHE A 144 -3.90 0.69 10.41
N GLY A 145 -3.53 -0.38 11.11
CA GLY A 145 -2.27 -0.47 11.82
C GLY A 145 -2.30 0.15 13.21
N GLU A 146 -3.47 0.22 13.82
CA GLU A 146 -3.66 0.50 15.24
C GLU A 146 -2.79 -0.45 16.06
N ASN A 147 -2.16 0.08 17.12
CA ASN A 147 -1.25 -0.68 17.98
C ASN A 147 -0.02 -1.28 17.27
N PHE A 148 0.37 -0.76 16.10
CA PHE A 148 1.60 -1.19 15.44
C PHE A 148 2.84 -0.41 15.89
N TYR A 149 2.80 0.93 15.87
CA TYR A 149 3.90 1.81 16.29
C TYR A 149 3.58 2.58 17.57
N HIS A 150 4.60 2.87 18.38
CA HIS A 150 4.47 3.72 19.56
C HIS A 150 4.20 5.20 19.23
N GLU A 151 4.70 5.67 18.08
CA GLU A 151 4.68 7.10 17.69
C GLU A 151 3.38 7.51 16.98
N PHE A 152 2.59 6.55 16.51
CA PHE A 152 1.41 6.80 15.69
C PHE A 152 0.21 6.01 16.23
N ASN A 153 -0.95 6.66 16.29
CA ASN A 153 -2.19 5.97 16.68
C ASN A 153 -2.62 4.94 15.63
N TYR A 154 -2.35 5.22 14.35
CA TYR A 154 -2.62 4.37 13.18
C TYR A 154 -1.67 4.75 12.03
N LEU A 155 -1.52 3.87 11.03
CA LEU A 155 -0.66 4.12 9.86
C LEU A 155 -1.36 4.90 8.75
N ARG A 156 -2.63 4.56 8.46
CA ARG A 156 -3.43 5.18 7.41
C ARG A 156 -4.92 4.96 7.64
N ALA A 157 -5.75 5.82 7.06
CA ALA A 157 -7.20 5.63 7.06
C ALA A 157 -7.63 4.79 5.84
N TYR A 158 -8.46 3.78 6.06
CA TYR A 158 -8.98 2.92 5.00
C TYR A 158 -9.80 3.71 3.97
N GLN A 159 -10.74 4.52 4.47
CA GLN A 159 -11.53 5.41 3.63
C GLN A 159 -10.76 6.70 3.36
N ASN A 160 -10.43 6.93 2.11
CA ASN A 160 -9.72 8.14 1.66
C ASN A 160 -10.13 8.48 0.22
N LYS A 161 -9.86 9.71 -0.24
CA LYS A 161 -10.14 10.15 -1.61
C LYS A 161 -8.92 10.13 -2.54
N LEU A 162 -7.83 9.47 -2.14
CA LEU A 162 -6.64 9.40 -2.99
C LEU A 162 -6.98 8.68 -4.29
N CYS A 163 -6.48 9.24 -5.39
CA CYS A 163 -6.51 8.60 -6.68
C CYS A 163 -5.19 7.90 -6.99
N PHE A 164 -5.27 6.63 -7.34
CA PHE A 164 -4.14 5.75 -7.60
C PHE A 164 -3.14 6.34 -8.61
N ASN A 165 -3.64 6.93 -9.69
CA ASN A 165 -2.80 7.56 -10.73
C ASN A 165 -2.25 8.94 -10.35
N LEU A 166 -2.71 9.52 -9.24
CA LEU A 166 -2.29 10.85 -8.77
C LEU A 166 -1.35 10.79 -7.55
N VAL A 167 -0.99 9.60 -7.07
CA VAL A 167 -0.09 9.42 -5.94
C VAL A 167 1.23 8.76 -6.33
N PRO A 168 2.36 9.20 -5.73
CA PRO A 168 3.70 8.94 -6.26
C PRO A 168 4.41 7.70 -5.69
N SER A 169 3.93 7.08 -4.61
CA SER A 169 4.59 5.94 -3.96
C SER A 169 3.65 4.76 -3.80
N HIS A 170 4.18 3.53 -3.88
CA HIS A 170 3.39 2.31 -3.71
C HIS A 170 2.53 2.28 -2.44
N HIS A 171 3.01 2.74 -1.29
CA HIS A 171 2.17 2.79 -0.08
C HIS A 171 0.94 3.72 -0.23
N LEU A 172 1.09 4.86 -0.91
CA LEU A 172 -0.04 5.76 -1.18
C LEU A 172 -0.96 5.18 -2.26
N LYS A 173 -0.40 4.47 -3.23
CA LYS A 173 -1.16 3.73 -4.25
C LYS A 173 -1.98 2.62 -3.62
N GLY A 174 -1.41 1.86 -2.67
CA GLY A 174 -2.12 0.87 -1.89
C GLY A 174 -3.27 1.49 -1.12
N ASN A 175 -3.01 2.59 -0.40
CA ASN A 175 -4.07 3.30 0.32
C ASN A 175 -5.19 3.81 -0.61
N ALA A 176 -4.82 4.38 -1.77
CA ALA A 176 -5.79 4.80 -2.79
C ALA A 176 -6.62 3.63 -3.31
N LEU A 177 -6.00 2.46 -3.49
CA LEU A 177 -6.71 1.24 -3.89
C LEU A 177 -7.70 0.78 -2.84
N THR A 178 -7.30 0.70 -1.58
CA THR A 178 -8.22 0.30 -0.52
C THR A 178 -9.43 1.23 -0.45
N GLY A 179 -9.21 2.55 -0.51
CA GLY A 179 -10.29 3.54 -0.56
C GLY A 179 -11.22 3.35 -1.77
N SER A 180 -10.68 3.06 -2.95
CA SER A 180 -11.46 2.78 -4.15
C SER A 180 -12.29 1.49 -4.05
N LEU A 181 -11.69 0.39 -3.57
CA LEU A 181 -12.39 -0.89 -3.41
C LEU A 181 -13.57 -0.75 -2.44
N LEU A 182 -13.39 0.03 -1.36
CA LEU A 182 -14.45 0.35 -0.41
C LEU A 182 -15.58 1.16 -1.06
N ARG A 183 -15.26 2.23 -1.80
CA ARG A 183 -16.28 3.04 -2.50
C ARG A 183 -17.06 2.25 -3.54
N LEU A 184 -16.41 1.30 -4.20
CA LEU A 184 -17.03 0.43 -5.20
C LEU A 184 -17.81 -0.75 -4.58
N ASN A 185 -17.83 -0.88 -3.24
CA ASN A 185 -18.38 -2.04 -2.53
C ASN A 185 -17.87 -3.36 -3.14
N PHE A 186 -16.55 -3.49 -3.30
CA PHE A 186 -15.92 -4.58 -4.03
C PHE A 186 -16.10 -5.92 -3.31
N ASN A 187 -17.08 -6.71 -3.74
CA ASN A 187 -17.43 -7.96 -3.06
C ASN A 187 -16.40 -9.08 -3.28
N GLN A 188 -16.58 -10.18 -2.55
CA GLN A 188 -15.67 -11.32 -2.54
C GLN A 188 -15.50 -12.00 -3.90
N SER A 189 -16.56 -12.10 -4.72
CA SER A 189 -16.48 -12.68 -6.06
C SER A 189 -15.60 -11.82 -6.98
N ARG A 190 -15.81 -10.49 -6.95
CA ARG A 190 -14.98 -9.55 -7.71
C ARG A 190 -13.53 -9.58 -7.23
N LEU A 191 -13.31 -9.72 -5.92
CA LEU A 191 -11.97 -9.87 -5.35
C LEU A 191 -11.28 -11.15 -5.84
N ARG A 192 -11.97 -12.30 -5.81
CA ARG A 192 -11.46 -13.57 -6.38
C ARG A 192 -11.06 -13.39 -7.85
N ASP A 193 -11.94 -12.82 -8.67
CA ASP A 193 -11.67 -12.59 -10.09
C ASP A 193 -10.53 -11.59 -10.31
N PHE A 194 -10.38 -10.59 -9.45
CA PHE A 194 -9.28 -9.63 -9.53
C PHE A 194 -7.95 -10.26 -9.13
N LEU A 195 -7.90 -11.04 -8.05
CA LEU A 195 -6.69 -11.67 -7.53
C LEU A 195 -6.06 -12.67 -8.53
N THR A 196 -6.87 -13.31 -9.37
CA THR A 196 -6.38 -14.27 -10.37
C THR A 196 -5.70 -13.60 -11.58
N THR A 197 -5.96 -12.31 -11.83
CA THR A 197 -5.42 -11.60 -13.01
C THR A 197 -4.62 -10.35 -12.68
N LEU A 198 -4.85 -9.74 -11.50
CA LEU A 198 -4.40 -8.39 -11.10
C LEU A 198 -4.60 -7.33 -12.20
N ASP A 199 -5.69 -7.47 -12.96
CA ASP A 199 -5.97 -6.58 -14.09
C ASP A 199 -6.66 -5.30 -13.61
N VAL A 200 -5.89 -4.21 -13.53
CA VAL A 200 -6.37 -2.88 -13.14
C VAL A 200 -7.53 -2.37 -14.00
N LYS A 201 -7.71 -2.90 -15.21
CA LYS A 201 -8.87 -2.53 -16.05
C LYS A 201 -10.19 -2.95 -15.41
N LYS A 202 -10.19 -3.96 -14.53
CA LYS A 202 -11.36 -4.35 -13.73
C LYS A 202 -11.76 -3.29 -12.69
N LEU A 203 -10.92 -2.28 -12.48
CA LEU A 203 -11.16 -1.13 -11.60
C LEU A 203 -11.52 0.15 -12.37
N ASN A 204 -11.69 0.09 -13.70
CA ASN A 204 -11.99 1.26 -14.56
C ASN A 204 -13.31 1.98 -14.26
N GLU A 205 -14.18 1.37 -13.46
CA GLU A 205 -15.38 2.02 -12.90
C GLU A 205 -15.01 3.23 -12.02
N ASP A 206 -13.85 3.20 -11.36
CA ASP A 206 -13.32 4.34 -10.62
C ASP A 206 -12.40 5.19 -11.52
N SER A 207 -12.76 6.46 -11.68
CA SER A 207 -11.99 7.45 -12.44
C SER A 207 -10.52 7.56 -12.01
N CYS A 208 -10.19 7.20 -10.77
CA CYS A 208 -8.83 7.20 -10.23
C CYS A 208 -7.90 6.18 -10.92
N TYR A 209 -8.44 5.21 -11.67
CA TYR A 209 -7.69 4.18 -12.42
C TYR A 209 -7.59 4.44 -13.92
N LYS A 210 -8.29 5.44 -14.46
CA LYS A 210 -8.16 5.80 -15.87
C LYS A 210 -6.73 6.24 -16.15
N GLU A 211 -6.05 5.57 -17.08
CA GLU A 211 -4.67 5.90 -17.45
C GLU A 211 -4.56 7.39 -17.80
N LEU A 212 -3.76 8.12 -17.03
CA LEU A 212 -3.32 9.44 -17.43
C LEU A 212 -2.24 9.22 -18.49
N SER A 213 -2.67 9.14 -19.75
CA SER A 213 -1.79 9.01 -20.93
C SER A 213 -0.82 10.18 -21.10
N LYS A 214 -0.92 11.22 -20.25
CA LYS A 214 -0.11 12.42 -20.26
C LYS A 214 0.40 12.73 -18.85
N PRO A 215 1.63 13.30 -18.73
CA PRO A 215 2.12 13.78 -17.46
C PRO A 215 1.15 14.81 -16.88
N LEU A 216 0.86 14.63 -15.60
CA LEU A 216 -0.08 15.47 -14.85
C LEU A 216 0.30 16.97 -14.89
N PHE A 217 1.60 17.25 -14.85
CA PHE A 217 2.15 18.59 -14.93
C PHE A 217 3.18 18.67 -16.05
N ILE A 218 3.09 19.76 -16.83
CA ILE A 218 4.03 20.05 -17.92
C ILE A 218 4.66 21.42 -17.64
N ALA A 219 5.99 21.50 -17.72
CA ALA A 219 6.68 22.78 -17.65
C ALA A 219 6.40 23.58 -18.93
N LEU A 220 5.90 24.81 -18.80
CA LEU A 220 5.33 25.56 -19.94
C LEU A 220 6.33 25.88 -21.05
N ASP A 221 7.57 26.21 -20.70
CA ASP A 221 8.61 26.61 -21.65
C ASP A 221 9.86 25.72 -21.58
N ARG A 222 9.71 24.53 -21.00
CA ARG A 222 10.84 23.63 -20.79
C ARG A 222 10.46 22.21 -21.17
N LYS A 223 11.43 21.49 -21.72
CA LYS A 223 11.28 20.05 -21.93
C LYS A 223 10.92 19.36 -20.62
N GLN A 224 10.08 18.34 -20.72
CA GLN A 224 9.75 17.51 -19.59
C GLN A 224 11.03 16.91 -19.01
N ALA A 225 11.24 17.11 -17.71
CA ALA A 225 12.40 16.62 -16.99
C ALA A 225 11.97 16.16 -15.59
N THR A 226 12.73 15.22 -15.03
CA THR A 226 12.52 14.80 -13.63
C THR A 226 13.12 15.79 -12.63
N ARG A 227 14.08 16.61 -13.07
CA ARG A 227 14.73 17.66 -12.29
C ARG A 227 14.90 18.91 -13.13
N TYR A 228 14.67 20.06 -12.52
CA TYR A 228 14.77 21.36 -13.18
C TYR A 228 15.83 22.23 -12.49
N TRP A 229 16.57 22.99 -13.28
CA TRP A 229 17.51 24.00 -12.79
C TRP A 229 17.17 25.36 -13.40
N ILE A 230 16.98 26.37 -12.56
CA ILE A 230 16.65 27.74 -12.98
C ILE A 230 17.68 28.73 -12.44
N ASN A 231 17.88 29.87 -13.11
CA ASN A 231 18.75 30.94 -12.59
C ASN A 231 18.02 31.68 -11.45
N SER A 232 18.74 32.48 -10.65
CA SER A 232 18.17 33.21 -9.51
C SER A 232 17.04 34.17 -9.89
N ASP A 233 17.08 34.71 -11.10
CA ASP A 233 16.15 35.73 -11.57
C ASP A 233 15.01 35.13 -12.43
N ASP A 234 15.11 33.84 -12.76
CA ASP A 234 14.12 33.13 -13.56
C ASP A 234 12.93 32.66 -12.72
N LYS A 235 11.83 32.32 -13.39
CA LYS A 235 10.74 31.53 -12.82
C LYS A 235 10.58 30.20 -13.55
N LEU A 236 9.98 29.22 -12.87
CA LEU A 236 9.55 27.96 -13.47
C LEU A 236 8.05 27.79 -13.30
N GLU A 237 7.35 27.51 -14.39
CA GLU A 237 5.90 27.37 -14.40
C GLU A 237 5.50 26.00 -14.91
N PHE A 238 4.61 25.34 -14.16
CA PHE A 238 4.01 24.06 -14.52
C PHE A 238 2.52 24.21 -14.70
N LYS A 239 1.99 23.73 -15.82
CA LYS A 239 0.56 23.67 -16.07
C LYS A 239 0.03 22.26 -15.86
N SER A 240 -1.03 22.16 -15.07
CA SER A 240 -1.75 20.92 -14.82
C SER A 240 -2.69 20.59 -15.99
N SER A 241 -2.77 19.30 -16.31
CA SER A 241 -3.77 18.75 -17.23
C SER A 241 -5.09 18.37 -16.56
N LEU A 242 -5.23 18.53 -15.25
CA LEU A 242 -6.49 18.22 -14.54
C LEU A 242 -7.59 19.22 -14.91
N SER A 243 -8.83 18.74 -14.81
CA SER A 243 -10.02 19.58 -15.01
C SER A 243 -10.07 20.72 -13.99
N ASN A 244 -10.86 21.76 -14.29
CA ASN A 244 -11.04 22.95 -13.45
C ASN A 244 -11.61 22.68 -12.05
N GLN A 245 -11.91 21.42 -11.69
CA GLN A 245 -12.49 21.04 -10.39
C GLN A 245 -11.42 20.69 -9.33
N VAL A 246 -10.16 20.46 -9.72
CA VAL A 246 -9.09 20.13 -8.76
C VAL A 246 -8.34 21.39 -8.34
N ASN A 247 -8.40 21.70 -7.05
CA ASN A 247 -7.61 22.76 -6.44
C ASN A 247 -6.20 22.27 -6.10
N ILE A 248 -5.20 23.13 -6.27
CA ILE A 248 -3.80 22.79 -6.02
C ILE A 248 -3.33 23.56 -4.79
N HIS A 249 -2.76 22.87 -3.80
CA HIS A 249 -2.28 23.47 -2.54
C HIS A 249 -0.86 23.01 -2.22
N PRO A 250 0.08 23.91 -1.89
CA PRO A 250 1.41 23.50 -1.48
C PRO A 250 1.34 22.79 -0.11
N ILE A 251 2.14 21.73 0.06
CA ILE A 251 2.17 20.97 1.33
C ILE A 251 3.01 21.71 2.38
N SER A 252 4.04 22.42 1.94
CA SER A 252 4.95 23.11 2.84
C SER A 252 5.48 24.41 2.23
N ASN A 253 5.83 25.35 3.10
CA ASN A 253 6.56 26.54 2.72
C ASN A 253 7.96 26.13 2.26
N SER A 254 8.29 26.43 1.01
CA SER A 254 9.61 26.16 0.46
C SER A 254 10.67 27.09 1.08
N LYS A 255 11.84 26.54 1.36
CA LYS A 255 12.99 27.32 1.85
C LYS A 255 13.62 28.15 0.73
N LEU A 256 13.60 27.65 -0.51
CA LEU A 256 14.29 28.26 -1.65
C LEU A 256 13.37 29.06 -2.58
N PHE A 257 12.07 28.82 -2.58
CA PHE A 257 11.14 29.37 -3.57
C PHE A 257 9.93 30.04 -2.92
N ASN A 258 9.49 31.13 -3.53
CA ASN A 258 8.12 31.62 -3.40
C ASN A 258 7.25 30.84 -4.39
N ILE A 259 6.21 30.19 -3.87
CA ILE A 259 5.30 29.35 -4.64
C ILE A 259 3.98 30.10 -4.78
N SER A 260 3.55 30.34 -6.01
CA SER A 260 2.23 30.89 -6.31
C SER A 260 1.44 29.94 -7.19
N ILE A 261 0.14 29.83 -6.94
CA ILE A 261 -0.75 28.94 -7.67
C ILE A 261 -1.88 29.78 -8.28
N SER A 262 -2.10 29.62 -9.58
CA SER A 262 -3.20 30.29 -10.29
C SER A 262 -3.94 29.28 -11.17
N ARG A 263 -5.21 28.99 -10.85
CA ARG A 263 -6.05 27.98 -11.52
C ARG A 263 -5.36 26.62 -11.65
N ASN A 264 -4.69 26.37 -12.76
CA ASN A 264 -3.98 25.14 -13.09
C ASN A 264 -2.47 25.32 -13.24
N THR A 265 -1.92 26.50 -12.97
CA THR A 265 -0.49 26.77 -13.05
C THR A 265 0.12 26.89 -11.67
N ILE A 266 1.26 26.23 -11.48
CA ILE A 266 2.12 26.39 -10.31
C ILE A 266 3.39 27.11 -10.77
N THR A 267 3.69 28.24 -10.12
CA THR A 267 4.87 29.04 -10.42
C THR A 267 5.83 29.00 -9.24
N PHE A 268 7.09 28.68 -9.54
CA PHE A 268 8.20 28.67 -8.60
C PHE A 268 9.13 29.84 -8.95
N LYS A 269 9.28 30.80 -8.03
CA LYS A 269 10.23 31.90 -8.14
C LYS A 269 11.28 31.78 -7.03
N PRO A 270 12.59 31.75 -7.33
CA PRO A 270 13.63 31.76 -6.31
C PRO A 270 13.45 32.91 -5.32
N LYS A 271 13.71 32.64 -4.04
CA LYS A 271 13.88 33.69 -3.03
C LYS A 271 15.21 34.38 -3.26
N SER A 272 15.30 35.66 -2.87
CA SER A 272 16.56 36.42 -3.00
C SER A 272 17.71 35.68 -2.32
N ASN A 273 18.85 35.58 -3.02
CA ASN A 273 20.07 34.88 -2.58
C ASN A 273 19.92 33.38 -2.30
N ALA A 274 18.79 32.76 -2.68
CA ALA A 274 18.59 31.32 -2.51
C ALA A 274 19.51 30.53 -3.45
N LYS A 275 20.11 29.46 -2.91
CA LYS A 275 20.97 28.54 -3.65
C LYS A 275 20.72 27.11 -3.18
N GLY A 276 20.88 26.15 -4.08
CA GLY A 276 20.75 24.74 -3.78
C GLY A 276 19.59 24.08 -4.50
N PHE A 277 19.09 23.00 -3.93
CA PHE A 277 18.10 22.12 -4.54
C PHE A 277 17.05 21.74 -3.51
N GLU A 278 15.79 21.73 -3.92
CA GLU A 278 14.66 21.40 -3.05
C GLU A 278 13.69 20.45 -3.77
N LYS A 279 13.20 19.46 -3.02
CA LYS A 279 12.05 18.66 -3.40
C LYS A 279 10.82 19.33 -2.80
N ILE A 280 9.90 19.77 -3.65
CA ILE A 280 8.66 20.43 -3.25
C ILE A 280 7.50 19.50 -3.56
N GLU A 281 6.63 19.30 -2.58
CA GLU A 281 5.43 18.49 -2.74
C GLU A 281 4.19 19.37 -2.69
N VAL A 282 3.21 19.05 -3.53
CA VAL A 282 1.98 19.80 -3.71
C VAL A 282 0.79 18.83 -3.63
N HIS A 283 -0.16 19.14 -2.76
CA HIS A 283 -1.43 18.42 -2.66
C HIS A 283 -2.37 18.83 -3.79
N LEU A 284 -2.99 17.82 -4.38
CA LEU A 284 -4.11 17.95 -5.29
C LEU A 284 -5.37 17.71 -4.47
N LYS A 285 -6.32 18.64 -4.51
CA LYS A 285 -7.53 18.59 -3.68
C LYS A 285 -8.80 18.66 -4.51
N ASP A 286 -9.79 17.89 -4.10
CA ASP A 286 -11.19 18.03 -4.52
C ASP A 286 -12.01 18.48 -3.30
N GLY A 287 -12.49 19.72 -3.32
CA GLY A 287 -12.98 20.39 -2.11
C GLY A 287 -11.90 20.49 -1.02
N SER A 288 -12.20 19.96 0.17
CA SER A 288 -11.26 19.91 1.30
C SER A 288 -10.29 18.72 1.24
N ASP A 289 -10.60 17.71 0.44
CA ASP A 289 -9.97 16.39 0.51
C ASP A 289 -8.76 16.28 -0.41
N THR A 290 -7.68 15.69 0.09
CA THR A 290 -6.51 15.39 -0.75
C THR A 290 -6.79 14.17 -1.62
N ILE A 291 -6.67 14.35 -2.94
CA ILE A 291 -6.85 13.31 -3.95
C ILE A 291 -5.54 12.86 -4.60
N GLY A 292 -4.44 13.57 -4.37
CA GLY A 292 -3.15 13.22 -4.96
C GLY A 292 -2.00 14.11 -4.50
N ILE A 293 -0.79 13.74 -4.91
CA ILE A 293 0.45 14.43 -4.54
C ILE A 293 1.37 14.55 -5.76
N ALA A 294 1.69 15.77 -6.14
CA ALA A 294 2.69 16.07 -7.15
C ALA A 294 4.03 16.41 -6.49
N ARG A 295 5.13 15.92 -7.06
CA ARG A 295 6.50 16.16 -6.59
C ARG A 295 7.29 16.90 -7.64
N PHE A 296 7.88 18.03 -7.26
CA PHE A 296 8.74 18.85 -8.09
C PHE A 296 10.15 18.86 -7.51
N TYR A 297 11.15 18.70 -8.37
CA TYR A 297 12.56 18.64 -7.99
C TYR A 297 13.28 19.79 -8.68
N ILE A 298 13.50 20.89 -7.97
CA ILE A 298 13.92 22.16 -8.55
C ILE A 298 15.17 22.67 -7.84
N GLY A 299 16.19 23.03 -8.61
CA GLY A 299 17.42 23.66 -8.13
C GLY A 299 17.62 25.05 -8.70
N ILE A 300 18.40 25.86 -7.99
CA ILE A 300 18.78 27.22 -8.38
C ILE A 300 20.26 27.21 -8.76
N LYS A 301 20.56 27.63 -10.00
CA LYS A 301 21.91 27.88 -10.51
C LYS A 301 22.37 29.27 -10.09
N LYS A 302 23.69 29.43 -9.93
CA LYS A 302 24.32 30.75 -9.92
C LYS A 302 24.20 31.40 -11.29
#